data_AF-A0A1M7ZT19-F1
#
_entry.id   AF-A0A1M7ZT19-F1
#
_cell.length_a   1.000
_cell.length_b   1.000
_cell.length_c   1.000
_cell.angle_alpha   90.00
_cell.angle_beta   90.00
_cell.angle_gamma   90.00
#
_symmetry.space_group_name_H-M   'P 1'
#
loop_
_entity.id
_entity.type
_entity.pdbx_description
1 polymer ?
#
loop_
_entity_poly.entity_id
_entity_poly.type
_entity_poly.pdbx_seq_one_letter_code
_entity_poly.pdbx_strand_id
1 'polypeptide(L)'
;MRKLANAELERKNIDEFKEAPKTPIIVILDDIRSLHNIGSVFRTSDAFLIEKIYLCGITATPPNKEIHKTALGATETVTWEYAKDVLEVVNQLKSENVKVYSVEQTENAIMLDNFQPEINTKYALIFGNEVKGVSQEAINLSDGVIEIPQLGSKHSLNISVSAGIVIWDLFQKMK
;
A
#
# COMPACT_ATOMS: atom_id res chain seq x y z
N MET A 1 -4.31 33.42 -5.63
CA MET A 1 -3.28 32.40 -5.27
C MET A 1 -2.52 32.01 -6.53
N ARG A 2 -1.19 31.78 -6.45
CA ARG A 2 -0.33 31.35 -7.58
C ARG A 2 0.09 29.88 -7.38
N LYS A 3 0.15 29.10 -8.47
CA LYS A 3 0.72 27.75 -8.50
C LYS A 3 2.25 27.81 -8.38
N LEU A 4 2.83 27.01 -7.48
CA LEU A 4 4.29 26.82 -7.38
C LEU A 4 4.82 26.07 -8.61
N ALA A 5 5.97 26.49 -9.12
CA ALA A 5 6.72 25.74 -10.12
C ALA A 5 7.35 24.50 -9.47
N ASN A 6 7.68 23.48 -10.28
CA ASN A 6 8.27 22.25 -9.75
C ASN A 6 9.59 22.46 -9.00
N ALA A 7 10.39 23.44 -9.42
CA ALA A 7 11.64 23.81 -8.76
C ALA A 7 11.42 24.50 -7.39
N GLU A 8 10.20 24.99 -7.12
CA GLU A 8 9.81 25.60 -5.85
C GLU A 8 9.22 24.56 -4.88
N LEU A 9 9.04 23.31 -5.32
CA LEU A 9 8.55 22.24 -4.46
C LEU A 9 9.73 21.66 -3.67
N GLU A 10 9.66 21.74 -2.35
CA GLU A 10 10.61 21.04 -1.47
C GLU A 10 10.46 19.52 -1.67
N ARG A 11 11.51 18.90 -2.21
CA ARG A 11 11.56 17.45 -2.45
C ARG A 11 12.80 16.89 -1.78
N LYS A 12 12.62 15.76 -1.09
CA LYS A 12 13.74 14.98 -0.60
C LYS A 12 14.50 14.38 -1.78
N ASN A 13 15.82 14.41 -1.72
CA ASN A 13 16.64 13.54 -2.56
C ASN A 13 16.56 12.08 -2.06
N ILE A 14 17.21 11.15 -2.75
CA ILE A 14 17.14 9.72 -2.43
C ILE A 14 17.66 9.41 -1.01
N ASP A 15 18.75 10.04 -0.61
CA ASP A 15 19.38 9.78 0.69
C ASP A 15 18.54 10.40 1.82
N GLU A 16 18.10 11.65 1.64
CA GLU A 16 17.17 12.33 2.56
C GLU A 16 15.86 11.55 2.70
N PHE A 17 15.37 10.92 1.63
CA PHE A 17 14.20 10.06 1.68
C PHE A 17 14.48 8.86 2.57
N LYS A 18 15.58 8.14 2.35
CA LYS A 18 15.95 6.92 3.09
C LYS A 18 16.15 7.18 4.58
N GLU A 19 16.73 8.32 4.94
CA GLU A 19 16.97 8.72 6.33
C GLU A 19 15.73 9.29 7.04
N ALA A 20 14.73 9.77 6.28
CA ALA A 20 13.53 10.36 6.86
C ALA A 20 12.72 9.32 7.68
N PRO A 21 12.13 9.74 8.82
CA PRO A 21 11.19 8.91 9.56
C PRO A 21 10.07 8.41 8.65
N LYS A 22 9.82 7.10 8.71
CA LYS A 22 8.81 6.44 7.88
C LYS A 22 7.45 6.46 8.55
N THR A 23 6.42 6.60 7.72
CA THR A 23 5.06 6.26 8.14
C THR A 23 5.04 4.76 8.41
N PRO A 24 4.59 4.29 9.59
CA PRO A 24 4.67 2.89 10.02
C PRO A 24 3.60 2.03 9.33
N ILE A 25 3.59 2.09 8.01
CA ILE A 25 2.72 1.35 7.11
C ILE A 25 3.62 0.57 6.15
N ILE A 26 3.30 -0.70 6.01
CA ILE A 26 3.82 -1.62 5.02
C ILE A 26 2.68 -1.89 4.03
N VAL A 27 2.99 -1.90 2.74
CA VAL A 27 2.03 -2.25 1.69
C VAL A 27 2.38 -3.62 1.14
N ILE A 28 1.39 -4.48 0.97
CA ILE A 28 1.54 -5.81 0.37
C ILE A 28 0.69 -5.85 -0.89
N LEU A 29 1.34 -6.00 -2.04
CA LEU A 29 0.69 -6.16 -3.33
C LEU A 29 0.67 -7.65 -3.69
N ASP A 30 -0.50 -8.28 -3.56
CA ASP A 30 -0.68 -9.70 -3.78
C ASP A 30 -1.32 -9.99 -5.15
N ASP A 31 -0.60 -10.75 -5.97
CA ASP A 31 -1.01 -11.14 -7.32
C ASP A 31 -1.49 -9.97 -8.22
N ILE A 32 -0.85 -8.80 -8.11
CA ILE A 32 -1.16 -7.63 -8.95
C ILE A 32 -0.62 -7.84 -10.36
N ARG A 33 -1.50 -7.80 -11.36
CA ARG A 33 -1.13 -8.07 -12.76
C ARG A 33 -0.70 -6.81 -13.50
N SER A 34 -1.31 -5.67 -13.17
CA SER A 34 -1.08 -4.42 -13.87
C SER A 34 0.22 -3.75 -13.42
N LEU A 35 1.23 -3.78 -14.28
CA LEU A 35 2.50 -3.04 -14.12
C LEU A 35 2.26 -1.54 -13.85
N HIS A 36 1.23 -0.97 -14.47
CA HIS A 36 0.83 0.43 -14.24
C HIS A 36 0.40 0.64 -12.79
N ASN A 37 -0.47 -0.23 -12.26
CA ASN A 37 -0.94 -0.15 -10.88
C ASN A 37 0.22 -0.31 -9.89
N ILE A 38 1.14 -1.26 -10.14
CA ILE A 38 2.31 -1.46 -9.28
C ILE A 38 3.12 -0.17 -9.18
N GLY A 39 3.51 0.44 -10.30
CA GLY A 39 4.29 1.69 -10.25
C GLY A 39 3.50 2.87 -9.68
N SER A 40 2.18 2.94 -9.87
CA SER A 40 1.34 3.95 -9.19
C SER A 40 1.35 3.79 -7.67
N VAL A 41 1.32 2.56 -7.16
CA VAL A 41 1.40 2.30 -5.70
C VAL A 41 2.79 2.65 -5.17
N PHE A 42 3.88 2.36 -5.90
CA PHE A 42 5.21 2.85 -5.55
C PHE A 42 5.22 4.38 -5.39
N ARG A 43 4.64 5.09 -6.36
CA ARG A 43 4.59 6.55 -6.34
C ARG A 43 3.77 7.12 -5.18
N THR A 44 2.62 6.52 -4.87
CA THR A 44 1.84 6.87 -3.68
C THR A 44 2.63 6.61 -2.40
N SER A 45 3.35 5.48 -2.35
CA SER A 45 4.14 5.09 -1.18
C SER A 45 5.32 6.03 -0.92
N ASP A 46 5.98 6.51 -1.98
CA ASP A 46 6.98 7.57 -1.90
C ASP A 46 6.40 8.86 -1.34
N ALA A 47 5.27 9.33 -1.88
CA ALA A 47 4.65 10.59 -1.46
C ALA A 47 4.29 10.64 0.04
N PHE A 48 4.04 9.49 0.67
CA PHE A 48 3.64 9.38 2.08
C PHE A 48 4.71 8.72 2.97
N LEU A 49 5.97 8.63 2.52
CA LEU A 49 7.08 8.05 3.29
C LEU A 49 6.75 6.64 3.85
N ILE A 50 6.04 5.83 3.07
CA ILE A 50 5.69 4.45 3.45
C ILE A 50 6.96 3.64 3.67
N GLU A 51 6.94 2.80 4.71
CA GLU A 51 8.12 2.11 5.20
C GLU A 51 8.63 1.08 4.18
N LYS A 52 7.74 0.22 3.68
CA LYS A 52 8.10 -0.90 2.81
C LYS A 52 6.96 -1.37 1.92
N ILE A 53 7.30 -1.89 0.74
CA ILE A 53 6.37 -2.61 -0.14
C ILE A 53 6.80 -4.08 -0.28
N TYR A 54 5.88 -5.01 -0.12
CA TYR A 54 6.02 -6.39 -0.56
C TYR A 54 5.32 -6.59 -1.90
N LEU A 55 6.00 -7.25 -2.84
CA LEU A 55 5.45 -7.69 -4.10
C LEU A 55 5.32 -9.21 -4.05
N CYS A 56 4.09 -9.72 -4.01
CA CYS A 56 3.81 -11.13 -3.77
C CYS A 56 3.29 -11.87 -5.00
N GLY A 57 3.59 -13.17 -5.08
CA GLY A 57 3.02 -14.08 -6.07
C GLY A 57 3.42 -13.72 -7.49
N ILE A 58 2.43 -13.49 -8.36
CA ILE A 58 2.65 -13.12 -9.77
C ILE A 58 3.02 -11.64 -9.98
N THR A 59 3.03 -10.84 -8.91
CA THR A 59 3.31 -9.40 -8.99
C THR A 59 4.69 -9.16 -9.56
N ALA A 60 4.74 -8.43 -10.68
CA ALA A 60 6.00 -8.11 -11.35
C ALA A 60 6.87 -7.16 -10.51
N THR A 61 8.19 -7.32 -10.61
CA THR A 61 9.18 -6.58 -9.80
C THR A 61 9.96 -5.57 -10.65
N PRO A 62 10.45 -4.47 -10.03
CA PRO A 62 11.53 -3.68 -10.61
C PRO A 62 12.83 -4.50 -10.76
N PRO A 63 13.67 -4.23 -11.77
CA PRO A 63 13.51 -3.21 -12.82
C PRO A 63 12.54 -3.67 -13.92
N ASN A 64 11.55 -2.83 -14.23
CA ASN A 64 10.62 -3.04 -15.35
C ASN A 64 10.24 -1.68 -15.96
N LYS A 65 10.25 -1.58 -17.29
CA LYS A 65 10.02 -0.32 -18.01
C LYS A 65 8.65 0.31 -17.73
N GLU A 66 7.61 -0.50 -17.65
CA GLU A 66 6.24 -0.01 -17.43
C GLU A 66 6.03 0.40 -15.97
N ILE A 67 6.59 -0.35 -15.01
CA ILE A 67 6.59 0.06 -13.59
C ILE A 67 7.35 1.38 -13.44
N HIS A 68 8.54 1.49 -14.02
CA HIS A 68 9.38 2.69 -13.93
C HIS A 68 8.65 3.93 -14.48
N LYS A 69 7.91 3.77 -15.58
CA LYS A 69 7.16 4.86 -16.22
C LYS A 69 6.09 5.47 -15.32
N THR A 70 5.44 4.68 -14.47
CA THR A 70 4.39 5.19 -13.56
C THR A 70 4.92 5.52 -12.18
N ALA A 71 5.94 4.81 -11.71
CA ALA A 71 6.63 5.06 -10.44
C ALA A 71 7.42 6.37 -10.43
N LEU A 72 7.94 6.81 -11.58
CA LEU A 72 8.74 8.04 -11.71
C LEU A 72 9.89 8.15 -10.71
N GLY A 73 10.69 7.08 -10.59
CA GLY A 73 11.84 7.01 -9.68
C GLY A 73 11.52 6.52 -8.27
N ALA A 74 10.23 6.37 -7.90
CA ALA A 74 9.85 5.88 -6.58
C ALA A 74 10.35 4.46 -6.25
N THR A 75 10.74 3.65 -7.25
CA THR A 75 11.37 2.34 -7.04
C THR A 75 12.81 2.43 -6.51
N GLU A 76 13.43 3.61 -6.56
CA GLU A 76 14.79 3.87 -6.08
C GLU A 76 14.82 4.38 -4.63
N THR A 77 13.70 4.95 -4.17
CA THR A 77 13.53 5.56 -2.85
C THR A 77 12.80 4.65 -1.87
N VAL A 78 11.68 4.06 -2.30
CA VAL A 78 10.84 3.19 -1.45
C VAL A 78 11.51 1.83 -1.30
N THR A 79 11.67 1.37 -0.06
CA THR A 79 12.17 0.02 0.21
C THR A 79 11.14 -0.99 -0.22
N TRP A 80 11.55 -2.03 -0.96
CA TRP A 80 10.65 -3.10 -1.37
C TRP A 80 11.35 -4.44 -1.40
N GLU A 81 10.57 -5.52 -1.31
CA GLU A 81 11.06 -6.87 -1.55
C GLU A 81 10.02 -7.75 -2.23
N TYR A 82 10.50 -8.82 -2.85
CA TYR A 82 9.66 -9.83 -3.46
C TYR A 82 9.49 -11.03 -2.52
N ALA A 83 8.28 -11.55 -2.44
CA ALA A 83 8.00 -12.83 -1.80
C ALA A 83 7.15 -13.71 -2.72
N LYS A 84 7.36 -15.02 -2.67
CA LYS A 84 6.60 -15.94 -3.53
C LYS A 84 5.17 -16.11 -3.05
N ASP A 85 4.95 -16.10 -1.74
CA ASP A 85 3.66 -16.36 -1.11
C ASP A 85 3.33 -15.26 -0.10
N VAL A 86 2.14 -14.66 -0.24
CA VAL A 86 1.63 -13.66 0.70
C VAL A 86 1.47 -14.24 2.10
N LEU A 87 1.12 -15.52 2.25
CA LEU A 87 0.87 -16.13 3.54
C LEU A 87 2.16 -16.20 4.37
N GLU A 88 3.31 -16.42 3.73
CA GLU A 88 4.62 -16.38 4.39
C GLU A 88 4.92 -14.98 4.93
N VAL A 89 4.68 -13.95 4.12
CA VAL A 89 4.85 -12.53 4.50
C VAL A 89 3.94 -12.17 5.67
N VAL A 90 2.67 -12.55 5.62
CA VAL A 90 1.72 -12.25 6.70
C VAL A 90 2.17 -12.89 8.01
N ASN A 91 2.54 -14.18 7.99
CA ASN A 91 3.01 -14.85 9.20
C ASN A 91 4.31 -14.23 9.75
N GLN A 92 5.25 -13.87 8.89
CA GLN A 92 6.46 -13.17 9.28
C GLN A 92 6.14 -11.84 9.97
N LEU A 93 5.35 -10.98 9.33
CA LEU A 93 5.01 -9.66 9.84
C LEU A 93 4.27 -9.72 11.19
N LYS A 94 3.38 -10.71 11.36
CA LYS A 94 2.72 -10.95 12.66
C LYS A 94 3.72 -11.35 13.74
N SER A 95 4.74 -12.15 13.42
CA SER A 95 5.81 -12.50 14.37
C SER A 95 6.66 -11.27 14.78
N GLU A 96 6.67 -10.23 13.96
CA GLU A 96 7.32 -8.94 14.21
C GLU A 96 6.39 -7.93 14.90
N ASN A 97 5.21 -8.36 15.38
CA ASN A 97 4.16 -7.53 15.99
C ASN A 97 3.59 -6.44 15.06
N VAL A 98 3.60 -6.68 13.74
CA VAL A 98 2.92 -5.81 12.77
C VAL A 98 1.47 -6.25 12.62
N LYS A 99 0.52 -5.32 12.73
CA LYS A 99 -0.91 -5.60 12.50
C LYS A 99 -1.20 -5.68 11.01
N VAL A 100 -1.70 -6.81 10.55
CA VAL A 100 -1.96 -7.07 9.13
C VAL A 100 -3.46 -6.90 8.86
N TYR A 101 -3.81 -6.03 7.92
CA TYR A 101 -5.19 -5.81 7.49
C TYR A 101 -5.33 -6.04 5.99
N SER A 102 -6.35 -6.82 5.61
CA SER A 102 -6.75 -6.94 4.20
C SER A 102 -7.64 -5.77 3.81
N VAL A 103 -7.40 -5.16 2.65
CA VAL A 103 -8.30 -4.16 2.08
C VAL A 103 -9.24 -4.85 1.12
N GLU A 104 -10.44 -5.18 1.61
CA GLU A 104 -11.44 -5.98 0.89
C GLU A 104 -12.86 -5.71 1.41
N GLN A 105 -13.88 -6.11 0.66
CA GLN A 105 -15.28 -6.10 1.08
C GLN A 105 -15.67 -7.45 1.70
N THR A 106 -16.02 -7.46 3.00
CA THR A 106 -16.44 -8.68 3.72
C THR A 106 -17.56 -8.37 4.71
N GLU A 107 -18.36 -9.37 5.11
CA GLU A 107 -19.50 -9.17 6.02
C GLU A 107 -19.16 -8.48 7.36
N ASN A 108 -17.90 -8.60 7.81
CA ASN A 108 -17.43 -8.04 9.09
C ASN A 108 -16.27 -7.05 8.92
N ALA A 109 -16.14 -6.43 7.75
CA ALA A 109 -15.11 -5.41 7.52
C ALA A 109 -15.37 -4.15 8.37
N ILE A 110 -14.29 -3.53 8.84
CA ILE A 110 -14.33 -2.21 9.46
C ILE A 110 -14.30 -1.19 8.33
N MET A 111 -15.32 -0.35 8.24
CA MET A 111 -15.34 0.74 7.26
C MET A 111 -14.17 1.70 7.54
N LEU A 112 -13.47 2.12 6.48
CA LEU A 112 -12.24 2.92 6.56
C LEU A 112 -12.44 4.22 7.34
N ASP A 113 -13.57 4.88 7.17
CA ASP A 113 -13.93 6.10 7.90
C ASP A 113 -14.05 5.87 9.42
N ASN A 114 -14.44 4.66 9.83
CA ASN A 114 -14.52 4.24 11.24
C ASN A 114 -13.25 3.57 11.76
N PHE A 115 -12.33 3.17 10.89
CA PHE A 115 -11.07 2.54 11.29
C PHE A 115 -10.15 3.56 11.99
N GLN A 116 -9.65 3.22 13.17
CA GLN A 116 -8.73 4.07 13.95
C GLN A 116 -7.43 3.32 14.23
N PRO A 117 -6.29 3.79 13.67
CA PRO A 117 -4.98 3.22 13.97
C PRO A 117 -4.64 3.36 15.46
N GLU A 118 -4.04 2.32 16.03
CA GLU A 118 -3.51 2.32 17.37
C GLU A 118 -2.19 3.09 17.43
N ILE A 119 -1.99 3.82 18.53
CA ILE A 119 -0.77 4.59 18.78
C ILE A 119 0.44 3.63 18.82
N ASN A 120 1.57 4.06 18.24
CA ASN A 120 2.81 3.29 18.20
C ASN A 120 2.69 1.90 17.56
N THR A 121 1.70 1.69 16.69
CA THR A 121 1.47 0.41 16.02
C THR A 121 1.84 0.49 14.56
N LYS A 122 2.56 -0.53 14.06
CA LYS A 122 2.87 -0.69 12.64
C LYS A 122 1.78 -1.51 11.97
N TYR A 123 1.38 -1.09 10.78
CA TYR A 123 0.33 -1.75 9.99
C TYR A 123 0.88 -2.29 8.68
N ALA A 124 0.43 -3.47 8.26
CA ALA A 124 0.62 -3.98 6.92
C ALA A 124 -0.73 -4.08 6.20
N LEU A 125 -0.83 -3.52 5.01
CA LEU A 125 -2.07 -3.43 4.24
C LEU A 125 -1.98 -4.32 3.01
N ILE A 126 -2.83 -5.33 2.92
CA ILE A 126 -2.89 -6.25 1.78
C ILE A 126 -3.86 -5.71 0.73
N PHE A 127 -3.36 -5.60 -0.48
CA PHE A 127 -4.07 -5.17 -1.67
C PHE A 127 -3.99 -6.30 -2.70
N GLY A 128 -5.14 -6.83 -3.08
CA GLY A 128 -5.22 -8.05 -3.89
C GLY A 128 -5.42 -7.85 -5.39
N ASN A 129 -5.52 -8.98 -6.08
CA ASN A 129 -5.67 -9.09 -7.53
C ASN A 129 -6.87 -8.27 -8.06
N GLU A 130 -6.73 -7.67 -9.25
CA GLU A 130 -7.77 -6.75 -9.76
C GLU A 130 -9.12 -7.41 -10.11
N VAL A 131 -9.16 -8.74 -10.18
CA VAL A 131 -10.39 -9.51 -10.46
C VAL A 131 -10.83 -10.31 -9.26
N LYS A 132 -9.89 -10.94 -8.54
CA LYS A 132 -10.20 -11.85 -7.43
C LYS A 132 -10.17 -11.20 -6.06
N GLY A 133 -9.63 -9.99 -5.94
CA GLY A 133 -9.43 -9.35 -4.65
C GLY A 133 -8.33 -10.05 -3.85
N VAL A 134 -8.40 -9.90 -2.53
CA VAL A 134 -7.51 -10.59 -1.58
C VAL A 134 -7.99 -12.05 -1.42
N SER A 135 -7.06 -13.01 -1.37
CA SER A 135 -7.40 -14.43 -1.18
C SER A 135 -8.06 -14.67 0.19
N GLN A 136 -8.96 -15.65 0.26
CA GLN A 136 -9.63 -15.99 1.52
C GLN A 136 -8.64 -16.47 2.58
N GLU A 137 -7.58 -17.14 2.16
CA GLU A 137 -6.48 -17.58 3.01
C GLU A 137 -5.76 -16.38 3.65
N ALA A 138 -5.46 -15.32 2.89
CA ALA A 138 -4.85 -14.12 3.43
C ALA A 138 -5.80 -13.32 4.33
N ILE A 139 -7.10 -13.27 3.99
CA ILE A 139 -8.14 -12.68 4.86
C ILE A 139 -8.17 -13.39 6.21
N ASN A 140 -8.16 -14.73 6.21
CA ASN A 140 -8.22 -15.54 7.44
C ASN A 140 -6.98 -15.34 8.34
N LEU A 141 -5.82 -15.01 7.76
CA LEU A 141 -4.60 -14.72 8.52
C LEU A 141 -4.50 -13.26 8.99
N SER A 142 -5.27 -12.36 8.39
CA SER A 142 -5.27 -10.94 8.75
C SER A 142 -5.86 -10.71 10.14
N ASP A 143 -5.41 -9.65 10.81
CA ASP A 143 -5.97 -9.19 12.09
C ASP A 143 -7.33 -8.49 11.91
N GLY A 144 -7.65 -8.07 10.68
CA GLY A 144 -8.98 -7.62 10.30
C GLY A 144 -9.05 -7.25 8.82
N VAL A 145 -10.22 -6.75 8.42
CA VAL A 145 -10.48 -6.29 7.06
C VAL A 145 -10.91 -4.83 7.10
N ILE A 146 -10.34 -4.00 6.24
CA ILE A 146 -10.72 -2.59 6.04
C ILE A 146 -11.47 -2.47 4.72
N GLU A 147 -12.65 -1.86 4.76
CA GLU A 147 -13.47 -1.62 3.57
C GLU A 147 -13.62 -0.13 3.28
N ILE A 148 -13.46 0.28 2.02
CA ILE A 148 -13.71 1.67 1.62
C ILE A 148 -15.23 1.85 1.41
N PRO A 149 -15.89 2.80 2.10
CA PRO A 149 -17.31 3.08 1.87
C PRO A 149 -17.57 3.47 0.41
N GLN A 150 -18.49 2.76 -0.25
CA GLN A 150 -18.85 2.99 -1.65
C GLN A 150 -20.37 3.15 -1.77
N LEU A 151 -20.82 4.26 -2.34
CA LEU A 151 -22.24 4.58 -2.54
C LEU A 151 -22.67 4.50 -4.02
N GLY A 152 -21.73 4.13 -4.90
CA GLY A 152 -21.93 4.08 -6.33
C GLY A 152 -22.43 2.72 -6.83
N SER A 153 -22.58 2.60 -8.16
CA SER A 153 -23.04 1.37 -8.82
C SER A 153 -21.93 0.39 -9.18
N LYS A 154 -20.66 0.72 -8.89
CA LYS A 154 -19.52 -0.16 -9.17
C LYS A 154 -19.23 -1.02 -7.94
N HIS A 155 -18.81 -2.25 -8.21
CA HIS A 155 -18.50 -3.22 -7.16
C HIS A 155 -17.16 -2.97 -6.48
N SER A 156 -16.24 -2.23 -7.11
CA SER A 156 -14.93 -1.95 -6.53
C SER A 156 -14.25 -0.76 -7.21
N LEU A 157 -13.21 -0.26 -6.54
CA LEU A 157 -12.29 0.74 -7.07
C LEU A 157 -11.08 0.07 -7.74
N ASN A 158 -10.40 0.84 -8.60
CA ASN A 158 -9.08 0.43 -9.09
C ASN A 158 -8.11 0.27 -7.91
N ILE A 159 -7.33 -0.81 -7.90
CA ILE A 159 -6.40 -1.14 -6.81
C ILE A 159 -5.44 -0.01 -6.41
N SER A 160 -4.88 0.72 -7.37
CA SER A 160 -3.98 1.85 -7.07
C SER A 160 -4.72 3.05 -6.47
N VAL A 161 -6.01 3.22 -6.80
CA VAL A 161 -6.89 4.21 -6.19
C VAL A 161 -7.25 3.79 -4.77
N SER A 162 -7.61 2.52 -4.54
CA SER A 162 -7.87 1.98 -3.21
C SER A 162 -6.67 2.15 -2.29
N ALA A 163 -5.46 1.83 -2.78
CA ALA A 163 -4.22 2.03 -2.05
C ALA A 163 -4.02 3.51 -1.69
N GLY A 164 -4.21 4.42 -2.65
CA GLY A 164 -4.13 5.87 -2.40
C GLY A 164 -5.08 6.36 -1.31
N ILE A 165 -6.34 5.92 -1.33
CA ILE A 165 -7.36 6.32 -0.36
C ILE A 165 -7.01 5.82 1.05
N VAL A 166 -6.73 4.52 1.18
CA VAL A 166 -6.45 3.90 2.48
C VAL A 166 -5.15 4.43 3.06
N ILE A 167 -4.09 4.53 2.26
CA ILE A 167 -2.79 5.05 2.71
C ILE A 167 -2.92 6.50 3.19
N TRP A 168 -3.60 7.36 2.42
CA TRP A 168 -3.77 8.76 2.80
C TRP A 168 -4.58 8.90 4.09
N ASP A 169 -5.67 8.15 4.24
CA ASP A 169 -6.52 8.19 5.43
C ASP A 169 -5.74 7.76 6.69
N LEU A 170 -5.06 6.62 6.63
CA LEU A 170 -4.23 6.14 7.76
C LEU A 170 -3.08 7.10 8.05
N PHE A 171 -2.40 7.62 7.04
CA PHE A 171 -1.36 8.63 7.20
C PHE A 171 -1.87 9.88 7.93
N GLN A 172 -3.09 10.33 7.62
CA GLN A 172 -3.70 11.48 8.28
C GLN A 172 -4.10 11.18 9.73
N LYS A 173 -4.53 9.95 10.04
CA LYS A 173 -4.88 9.52 11.41
C LYS A 173 -3.67 9.19 12.29
N MET A 174 -2.51 8.89 11.69
CA MET A 174 -1.26 8.57 12.40
C MET A 174 -0.35 9.78 12.64
N LYS A 175 -0.66 10.93 12.04
CA LYS A 175 0.01 12.22 12.33
C LYS A 175 -0.37 12.74 13.70
#